data_AF-A0A6A3Q6C0-F1
#
_entry.id   AF-A0A6A3Q6C0-F1
#
_cell.length_a   1.000
_cell.length_b   1.000
_cell.length_c   1.000
_cell.angle_alpha   90.00
_cell.angle_beta   90.00
_cell.angle_gamma   90.00
#
_symmetry.space_group_name_H-M   'P 1'
#
loop_
_entity.id
_entity.type
_entity.pdbx_description
1 polymer ?
#
loop_
_entity_poly.entity_id
_entity_poly.type
_entity_poly.pdbx_seq_one_letter_code
_entity_poly.pdbx_strand_id
1 'polypeptide(L)'
;MLDDNVVSYASRKQEINALSTCEAEYVAMAEATKDLLWLAGLCNVLSWKQPVPLLLGDNQGAIALTDKPSKHSKSKHIDNKYHMVRRNVELNV
;
A
#
# COMPACT_ATOMS: atom_id res chain seq x y z
N MET A 1 -1.35 12.76 2.03
CA MET A 1 -1.59 14.17 2.39
C MET A 1 -0.86 15.04 1.40
N LEU A 2 -1.33 16.27 1.17
CA LEU A 2 -0.66 17.25 0.34
C LEU A 2 -0.56 18.53 1.16
N ASP A 3 0.66 19.00 1.42
CA ASP A 3 0.93 20.12 2.34
C ASP A 3 0.19 19.98 3.67
N ASP A 4 0.33 18.82 4.32
CA ASP A 4 -0.32 18.44 5.58
C ASP A 4 -1.86 18.45 5.58
N ASN A 5 -2.49 18.60 4.41
CA ASN A 5 -3.93 18.53 4.26
C ASN A 5 -4.38 17.14 3.78
N VAL A 6 -5.54 16.70 4.29
CA VAL A 6 -6.22 15.50 3.80
C VAL A 6 -6.84 15.82 2.44
N VAL A 7 -6.36 15.13 1.40
CA VAL A 7 -6.85 15.30 0.02
C VAL A 7 -7.92 14.25 -0.33
N SER A 8 -7.81 13.06 0.24
CA SER A 8 -8.72 11.96 -0.03
C SER A 8 -8.77 11.02 1.18
N TYR A 9 -9.94 10.42 1.38
CA TYR A 9 -10.21 9.41 2.39
C TYR A 9 -11.20 8.38 1.84
N ALA A 10 -11.02 7.12 2.19
CA ALA A 10 -11.95 6.06 1.85
C ALA A 10 -12.10 5.09 3.04
N SER A 11 -13.34 4.69 3.30
CA SER A 11 -13.66 3.55 4.17
C SER A 11 -14.58 2.62 3.41
N ARG A 12 -14.05 1.45 3.03
CA ARG A 12 -14.78 0.46 2.25
C ARG A 12 -14.53 -0.93 2.81
N LYS A 13 -15.55 -1.77 2.75
CA LYS A 13 -15.41 -3.20 3.03
C LYS A 13 -14.48 -3.81 1.97
N GLN A 14 -13.49 -4.58 2.42
CA GLN A 14 -12.64 -5.35 1.50
C GLN A 14 -13.47 -6.42 0.80
N GLU A 15 -13.21 -6.62 -0.50
CA GLU A 15 -13.93 -7.62 -1.31
C GLU A 15 -13.49 -9.07 -0.99
N ILE A 16 -12.41 -9.23 -0.23
CA ILE A 16 -11.89 -10.52 0.18
C ILE A 16 -12.27 -10.83 1.63
N ASN A 17 -12.29 -12.12 1.96
CA ASN A 17 -12.35 -12.59 3.34
C ASN A 17 -10.91 -12.85 3.82
N ALA A 18 -10.28 -11.83 4.42
CA ALA A 18 -8.94 -11.97 4.99
C ALA A 18 -8.92 -13.02 6.12
N LEU A 19 -7.94 -13.90 6.11
CA LEU A 19 -7.72 -14.95 7.09
C LEU A 19 -6.92 -14.47 8.32
N SER A 20 -6.37 -13.26 8.26
CA SER A 20 -5.68 -12.62 9.37
C SER A 20 -5.75 -11.09 9.29
N THR A 21 -5.53 -10.41 10.41
CA THR A 21 -5.39 -8.94 10.43
C THR A 21 -4.20 -8.48 9.60
N CYS A 22 -3.11 -9.25 9.57
CA CYS A 22 -1.95 -9.00 8.72
C CYS A 22 -2.32 -9.00 7.22
N GLU A 23 -3.10 -9.98 6.77
CA GLU A 23 -3.59 -10.03 5.39
C GLU A 23 -4.51 -8.85 5.07
N ALA A 24 -5.44 -8.53 5.98
CA ALA A 24 -6.34 -7.39 5.81
C ALA A 24 -5.56 -6.07 5.66
N GLU A 25 -4.59 -5.81 6.53
CA GLU A 25 -3.75 -4.60 6.46
C GLU A 25 -2.86 -4.60 5.21
N TYR A 26 -2.30 -5.75 4.82
CA TYR A 26 -1.51 -5.86 3.59
C TYR A 26 -2.33 -5.56 2.33
N VAL A 27 -3.59 -5.99 2.30
CA VAL A 27 -4.55 -5.66 1.24
C VAL A 27 -4.91 -4.17 1.26
N ALA A 28 -5.10 -3.58 2.44
CA ALA A 28 -5.31 -2.14 2.59
C ALA A 28 -4.10 -1.34 2.06
N MET A 29 -2.88 -1.76 2.37
CA MET A 29 -1.65 -1.15 1.83
C MET A 29 -1.57 -1.24 0.31
N ALA A 30 -1.98 -2.36 -0.29
CA ALA A 30 -2.05 -2.50 -1.73
C ALA A 30 -3.06 -1.53 -2.36
N GLU A 31 -4.25 -1.39 -1.77
CA GLU A 31 -5.24 -0.41 -2.23
C GLU A 31 -4.74 1.04 -2.09
N ALA A 32 -4.17 1.40 -0.93
CA ALA A 32 -3.57 2.71 -0.72
C ALA A 32 -2.45 3.02 -1.72
N THR A 33 -1.66 2.01 -2.10
CA THR A 33 -0.63 2.16 -3.14
C THR A 33 -1.23 2.53 -4.50
N LYS A 34 -2.40 1.99 -4.87
CA LYS A 34 -3.08 2.39 -6.12
C LYS A 34 -3.47 3.86 -6.07
N ASP A 35 -4.05 4.29 -4.95
CA ASP A 35 -4.48 5.67 -4.77
C ASP A 35 -3.29 6.64 -4.80
N LEU A 36 -2.16 6.28 -4.18
CA LEU A 36 -0.93 7.06 -4.23
C LEU A 36 -0.34 7.14 -5.65
N LEU A 37 -0.32 6.04 -6.40
CA LEU A 37 0.15 6.03 -7.79
C LEU A 37 -0.73 6.90 -8.69
N TRP A 38 -2.06 6.84 -8.50
CA TRP A 38 -2.99 7.68 -9.24
C TRP A 38 -2.78 9.17 -8.92
N LEU A 39 -2.65 9.52 -7.64
CA LEU A 39 -2.38 10.89 -7.20
C LEU A 39 -1.04 11.40 -7.73
N ALA A 40 0.01 10.59 -7.69
CA ALA A 40 1.32 10.95 -8.24
C ALA A 40 1.24 11.21 -9.76
N GLY A 41 0.46 10.40 -10.49
CA GLY A 41 0.17 10.63 -11.91
C GLY A 41 -0.57 11.93 -12.16
N LEU A 42 -1.58 12.25 -11.35
CA LEU A 42 -2.32 13.51 -11.42
C LEU A 42 -1.41 14.72 -11.20
N CYS A 43 -0.57 14.69 -10.15
CA CYS A 43 0.37 15.77 -9.88
C CYS A 43 1.34 15.98 -11.05
N ASN A 44 1.81 14.90 -11.68
CA ASN A 44 2.68 14.95 -12.85
C ASN A 44 2.00 15.64 -14.04
N VAL A 45 0.74 15.29 -14.34
CA VAL A 45 -0.05 15.96 -15.40
C VAL A 45 -0.21 17.46 -15.12
N LEU A 46 -0.37 17.84 -13.85
CA LEU A 46 -0.50 19.23 -13.42
C LEU A 46 0.86 19.96 -13.32
N SER A 47 1.98 19.30 -13.61
CA SER A 47 3.33 19.83 -13.38
C SER A 47 3.58 20.30 -11.94
N TRP A 48 2.84 19.74 -10.98
CA TRP A 48 3.08 19.95 -9.57
C TRP A 48 4.27 19.07 -9.17
N LYS A 49 5.28 19.65 -8.53
CA LYS A 49 6.38 18.89 -7.91
C LYS A 49 6.00 18.49 -6.48
N GLN A 50 5.97 17.19 -6.23
CA GLN A 50 5.73 16.59 -4.92
C GLN A 50 6.88 15.62 -4.57
N PRO A 51 7.20 15.45 -3.28
CA PRO A 51 8.10 14.39 -2.84
C PRO A 51 7.50 13.00 -3.13
N VAL A 52 8.34 11.97 -3.03
CA VAL A 52 7.87 10.58 -3.10
C VAL A 52 6.83 10.35 -2.00
N PRO A 53 5.63 9.82 -2.33
CA PRO A 53 4.59 9.60 -1.33
C PRO A 53 5.02 8.58 -0.27
N LEU A 54 4.73 8.88 0.99
CA LEU A 54 4.95 7.97 2.10
C LEU A 54 3.71 7.11 2.36
N LEU A 55 3.89 5.78 2.39
CA LEU A 55 2.86 4.83 2.80
C LEU A 55 3.10 4.44 4.27
N LEU A 56 2.12 4.68 5.12
CA LEU A 56 2.18 4.37 6.55
C LEU A 56 1.20 3.24 6.88
N GLY A 57 1.59 2.37 7.82
CA GLY A 57 0.75 1.31 8.39
C GLY A 57 1.17 1.05 9.83
N ASP A 58 0.31 0.42 10.62
CA ASP A 58 0.55 0.07 12.03
C ASP A 58 0.92 -1.42 12.22
N ASN A 59 0.51 -2.28 11.29
CA ASN A 59 0.78 -3.71 11.34
C ASN A 59 2.17 -4.06 10.80
N GLN A 60 3.09 -4.35 11.72
CA GLN A 60 4.47 -4.72 11.41
C GLN A 60 4.58 -5.98 10.52
N GLY A 61 3.65 -6.92 10.65
CA GLY A 61 3.61 -8.09 9.77
C GLY A 61 3.27 -7.73 8.33
N ALA A 62 2.28 -6.84 8.14
CA ALA A 62 1.91 -6.35 6.81
C ALA A 62 3.04 -5.52 6.20
N ILE A 63 3.67 -4.64 6.99
CA ILE A 63 4.85 -3.85 6.57
C ILE A 63 5.99 -4.78 6.14
N ALA A 64 6.31 -5.80 6.94
CA ALA A 64 7.35 -6.77 6.59
C ALA A 64 7.01 -7.57 5.32
N LEU A 65 5.73 -7.82 5.02
CA LEU A 65 5.30 -8.47 3.77
C LEU A 65 5.47 -7.58 2.53
N THR A 66 5.61 -6.26 2.70
CA THR A 66 5.95 -5.34 1.60
C THR A 66 7.42 -5.43 1.21
N ASP A 67 8.29 -5.84 2.14
CA ASP A 67 9.70 -6.13 1.84
C ASP A 67 9.82 -7.34 0.91
N LYS A 68 10.98 -7.48 0.27
CA LYS A 68 11.31 -8.53 -0.70
C LYS A 68 10.86 -9.92 -0.22
N PRO A 69 10.46 -10.81 -1.15
CA PRO A 69 9.88 -12.10 -0.82
C PRO A 69 10.93 -13.04 -0.21
N SER A 70 11.13 -12.95 1.10
CA SER A 70 11.60 -14.08 1.88
C SER A 70 10.51 -15.17 1.75
N LYS A 71 10.93 -16.42 1.50
CA LYS A 71 10.03 -17.55 1.25
C LYS A 71 9.18 -17.85 2.48
N HIS A 72 8.06 -17.14 2.65
CA HIS A 72 7.07 -17.44 3.67
C HIS A 72 5.95 -18.25 3.06
N SER A 73 5.99 -19.57 3.27
CA SER A 73 4.87 -20.48 2.98
C SER A 73 3.54 -19.94 3.53
N LYS A 74 3.61 -19.20 4.64
CA LYS A 74 2.49 -18.57 5.34
C LYS A 74 1.77 -17.47 4.55
N SER A 75 2.38 -16.81 3.56
CA SER A 75 1.72 -15.74 2.78
C SER A 75 1.29 -16.17 1.38
N LYS A 76 1.38 -17.47 1.06
CA LYS A 76 1.07 -18.00 -0.28
C LYS A 76 -0.42 -17.92 -0.63
N HIS A 77 -1.29 -17.86 0.38
CA HIS A 77 -2.74 -17.74 0.20
C HIS A 77 -3.17 -16.34 -0.24
N ILE A 78 -2.30 -15.33 -0.11
CA ILE A 78 -2.60 -13.97 -0.51
C ILE A 78 -2.57 -13.89 -2.05
N ASP A 79 -3.64 -13.38 -2.65
CA ASP A 79 -3.70 -13.23 -4.11
C ASP A 79 -2.56 -12.35 -4.66
N ASN A 80 -2.00 -12.78 -5.80
CA ASN A 80 -0.89 -12.10 -6.46
C ASN A 80 -1.15 -10.61 -6.77
N LYS A 81 -2.41 -10.20 -6.95
CA LYS A 81 -2.76 -8.78 -7.21
C LYS A 81 -2.32 -7.86 -6.06
N TYR A 82 -2.34 -8.34 -4.82
CA TYR A 82 -1.95 -7.56 -3.65
C TYR A 82 -0.44 -7.42 -3.50
N HIS A 83 0.33 -8.34 -4.10
CA HIS A 83 1.79 -8.27 -4.12
C HIS A 83 2.36 -7.14 -4.97
N MET A 84 1.53 -6.34 -5.65
CA MET A 84 2.02 -5.16 -6.35
C MET A 84 2.71 -4.17 -5.41
N VAL A 85 2.33 -4.14 -4.12
CA VAL A 85 2.95 -3.24 -3.12
C VAL A 85 4.46 -3.48 -3.01
N ARG A 86 4.92 -4.73 -3.14
CA ARG A 86 6.35 -5.12 -3.10
C ARG A 86 7.20 -4.51 -4.21
N ARG A 87 6.56 -4.07 -5.30
CA ARG A 87 7.25 -3.44 -6.45
C ARG A 87 7.26 -1.92 -6.38
N ASN A 88 6.37 -1.34 -5.58
CA ASN A 88 6.12 0.10 -5.56
C ASN A 88 6.53 0.76 -4.25
N VAL A 89 6.81 -0.04 -3.21
CA VAL A 89 7.22 0.44 -1.89
C VAL A 89 8.64 -0.01 -1.62
N GLU A 90 9.45 0.92 -1.11
CA GLU A 90 10.77 0.69 -0.57
C GLU A 90 10.73 0.99 0.93
N LEU A 91 11.28 0.09 1.75
CA LEU A 91 11.37 0.33 3.18
C LEU A 91 12.49 1.35 3.45
N ASN A 92 12.14 2.46 4.09
CA ASN A 92 13.12 3.36 4.69
C ASN A 92 13.63 2.73 6.00
N VAL A 93 14.71 1.96 5.92
CA VAL A 93 15.43 1.38 7.07
C VAL A 93 16.49 2.33 7.58
#